data_AF-A0A4R6A0Z1-F1
#
_entry.id   AF-A0A4R6A0Z1-F1
#
_cell.length_a   1.000
_cell.length_b   1.000
_cell.length_c   1.000
_cell.angle_alpha   90.00
_cell.angle_beta   90.00
_cell.angle_gamma   90.00
#
_symmetry.space_group_name_H-M   'P 1'
#
loop_
_entity.id
_entity.type
_entity.pdbx_description
1 polymer ?
#
loop_
_entity_poly.entity_id
_entity_poly.type
_entity_poly.pdbx_seq_one_letter_code
_entity_poly.pdbx_strand_id
1 'polypeptide(L)'
;MAQPDPQTAPRMIAISSGKGGVGKSTVTANIAVAMADAGLSVGVVDADIYGPSIPRMLGVSTDKPAMSPDGKVIPAQAHGVKVISMAMLTDDDKPAILRGPMVTKYLQMFVRQVDWGQLDVMLLDLPPGTGDIQLTLAQAFPLTGAVVVSTPQDVSLKIARRGLRMMEQVNVPILGVIENMSGFTCPDCGSVTHIFHQGGGAAIADEIGVAFLGAVPLDPTVVDCGDDGRPLVRAAPSSPAAQAYRDIARALAAGKDHMAGIATPFAWTLADGAGKPAPAAPLTDGPRDRLVAIDHDDGALVLDWADGSRQRLADRDLRLACTCAKCRDEMTGKRLLDPANVPLDLSLLRVWSVGNYALGMTFSDGHESGIYPFGALREMAGTELEDV
;
A
#
# COMPACT_ATOMS: atom_id res chain seq x y z
N MET A 1 18.00 -19.58 20.68
CA MET A 1 18.29 -18.75 19.49
C MET A 1 17.76 -17.36 19.78
N ALA A 2 18.63 -16.34 19.80
CA ALA A 2 18.20 -14.97 20.00
C ALA A 2 17.25 -14.56 18.86
N GLN A 3 16.14 -13.91 19.19
CA GLN A 3 15.30 -13.24 18.19
C GLN A 3 16.17 -12.18 17.48
N PRO A 4 16.07 -12.03 16.14
CA PRO A 4 16.81 -10.99 15.45
C PRO A 4 16.39 -9.62 15.99
N ASP A 5 17.37 -8.75 16.19
CA ASP A 5 17.19 -7.37 16.61
C ASP A 5 16.23 -6.65 15.63
N PRO A 6 15.09 -6.10 16.11
CA PRO A 6 14.07 -5.46 15.27
C PRO A 6 14.60 -4.28 14.42
N GLN A 7 15.81 -3.77 14.67
CA GLN A 7 16.44 -2.73 13.86
C GLN A 7 17.07 -3.22 12.52
N THR A 8 17.00 -4.51 12.18
CA THR A 8 17.72 -5.07 11.00
C THR A 8 16.86 -5.80 9.96
N ALA A 9 15.53 -5.80 10.10
CA ALA A 9 14.64 -6.44 9.14
C ALA A 9 14.37 -5.52 7.91
N PRO A 10 14.36 -6.05 6.68
CA PRO A 10 14.05 -5.25 5.50
C PRO A 10 12.61 -4.75 5.54
N ARG A 11 12.35 -3.58 4.95
CA ARG A 11 10.98 -3.13 4.71
C ARG A 11 10.32 -4.03 3.67
N MET A 12 9.23 -4.71 4.05
CA MET A 12 8.49 -5.60 3.16
C MET A 12 7.30 -4.84 2.57
N ILE A 13 7.38 -4.51 1.29
CA ILE A 13 6.35 -3.73 0.59
C ILE A 13 5.62 -4.65 -0.38
N ALA A 14 4.32 -4.84 -0.15
CA ALA A 14 3.47 -5.54 -1.10
C ALA A 14 3.07 -4.63 -2.25
N ILE A 15 3.20 -5.11 -3.49
CA ILE A 15 2.68 -4.45 -4.69
C ILE A 15 1.41 -5.21 -5.10
N SER A 16 0.26 -4.53 -5.05
CA SER A 16 -1.05 -5.11 -5.31
C SER A 16 -1.80 -4.37 -6.42
N SER A 17 -2.83 -5.01 -6.97
CA SER A 17 -3.71 -4.43 -7.98
C SER A 17 -5.11 -5.04 -7.92
N GLY A 18 -6.15 -4.23 -8.07
CA GLY A 18 -7.54 -4.69 -8.00
C GLY A 18 -7.98 -5.59 -9.18
N LYS A 19 -7.25 -5.57 -10.29
CA LYS A 19 -7.49 -6.43 -11.47
C LYS A 19 -6.19 -6.83 -12.16
N GLY A 20 -6.26 -7.83 -13.04
CA GLY A 20 -5.16 -8.21 -13.93
C GLY A 20 -4.94 -7.18 -15.05
N GLY A 21 -3.71 -7.12 -15.57
CA GLY A 21 -3.38 -6.31 -16.75
C GLY A 21 -3.05 -4.83 -16.49
N VAL A 22 -2.97 -4.39 -15.23
CA VAL A 22 -2.64 -2.98 -14.89
C VAL A 22 -1.13 -2.66 -14.97
N GLY A 23 -0.28 -3.64 -15.30
CA GLY A 23 1.18 -3.47 -15.34
C GLY A 23 1.88 -3.49 -13.98
N LYS A 24 1.26 -4.13 -12.97
CA LYS A 24 1.81 -4.29 -11.61
C LYS A 24 3.27 -4.82 -11.61
N SER A 25 3.55 -5.92 -12.29
CA SER A 25 4.89 -6.53 -12.33
C SER A 25 5.91 -5.65 -13.04
N THR A 26 5.49 -4.94 -14.10
CA THR A 26 6.31 -3.92 -14.78
C THR A 26 6.69 -2.78 -13.84
N VAL A 27 5.74 -2.30 -13.05
CA VAL A 27 5.94 -1.29 -12.01
C VAL A 27 6.91 -1.82 -10.95
N THR A 28 6.70 -3.05 -10.45
CA THR A 28 7.57 -3.69 -9.46
C THR A 28 9.02 -3.79 -9.95
N ALA A 29 9.25 -4.30 -11.17
CA ALA A 29 10.58 -4.48 -11.73
C ALA A 29 11.33 -3.15 -11.91
N ASN A 30 10.67 -2.12 -12.43
CA ASN A 30 11.29 -0.82 -12.66
C ASN A 30 11.57 -0.06 -11.36
N ILE A 31 10.66 -0.11 -10.37
CA ILE A 31 10.89 0.50 -9.06
C ILE A 31 12.02 -0.23 -8.32
N ALA A 32 12.08 -1.57 -8.38
CA ALA A 32 13.15 -2.35 -7.75
C ALA A 32 14.53 -1.92 -8.26
N VAL A 33 14.68 -1.81 -9.58
CA VAL A 33 15.93 -1.36 -10.19
C VAL A 33 16.21 0.11 -9.88
N ALA A 34 15.20 0.98 -9.89
CA ALA A 34 15.38 2.38 -9.50
C ALA A 34 15.81 2.54 -8.02
N MET A 35 15.32 1.70 -7.12
CA MET A 35 15.76 1.65 -5.71
C MET A 35 17.20 1.15 -5.59
N ALA A 36 17.58 0.13 -6.36
CA ALA A 36 18.96 -0.37 -6.41
C ALA A 36 19.93 0.69 -6.97
N ASP A 37 19.52 1.44 -8.00
CA ASP A 37 20.27 2.59 -8.55
C ASP A 37 20.49 3.68 -7.49
N ALA A 38 19.55 3.84 -6.56
CA ALA A 38 19.65 4.77 -5.45
C ALA A 38 20.50 4.24 -4.28
N GLY A 39 21.12 3.07 -4.42
CA GLY A 39 22.04 2.47 -3.45
C GLY A 39 21.39 1.57 -2.41
N LEU A 40 20.10 1.23 -2.53
CA LEU A 40 19.41 0.31 -1.64
C LEU A 40 19.74 -1.14 -1.99
N SER A 41 19.84 -2.00 -0.97
CA SER A 41 19.89 -3.45 -1.14
C SER A 41 18.47 -3.99 -1.33
N VAL A 42 18.13 -4.43 -2.54
CA VAL A 42 16.74 -4.75 -2.95
C VAL A 42 16.54 -6.24 -3.21
N GLY A 43 15.49 -6.81 -2.63
CA GLY A 43 14.95 -8.13 -2.97
C GLY A 43 13.58 -8.03 -3.65
N VAL A 44 13.28 -8.91 -4.58
CA VAL A 44 11.96 -9.06 -5.21
C VAL A 44 11.50 -10.51 -5.08
N VAL A 45 10.28 -10.68 -4.55
CA VAL A 45 9.56 -11.94 -4.54
C VAL A 45 8.42 -11.84 -5.55
N ASP A 46 8.51 -12.61 -6.62
CA ASP A 46 7.41 -12.77 -7.58
C ASP A 46 6.46 -13.86 -7.09
N ALA A 47 5.36 -13.41 -6.51
CA ALA A 47 4.32 -14.25 -5.93
C ALA A 47 3.15 -14.50 -6.89
N ASP A 48 3.21 -13.99 -8.14
CA ASP A 48 2.19 -14.27 -9.15
C ASP A 48 2.37 -15.67 -9.73
N ILE A 49 1.65 -16.62 -9.15
CA ILE A 49 1.74 -18.05 -9.50
C ILE A 49 1.23 -18.34 -10.91
N TYR A 50 0.24 -17.58 -11.38
CA TYR A 50 -0.45 -17.88 -12.64
C TYR A 50 0.15 -17.15 -13.84
N GLY A 51 0.87 -16.06 -13.60
CA GLY A 51 1.54 -15.29 -14.64
C GLY A 51 2.84 -14.65 -14.14
N PRO A 52 3.82 -15.44 -13.69
CA PRO A 52 5.10 -14.91 -13.24
C PRO A 52 5.78 -14.19 -14.40
N SER A 53 6.19 -12.94 -14.18
CA SER A 53 6.73 -12.08 -15.24
C SER A 53 8.00 -11.36 -14.84
N ILE A 54 8.31 -11.30 -13.54
CA ILE A 54 9.49 -10.62 -13.02
C ILE A 54 10.81 -11.23 -13.56
N PRO A 55 11.00 -12.56 -13.61
CA PRO A 55 12.25 -13.12 -14.14
C PRO A 55 12.53 -12.67 -15.58
N ARG A 56 11.51 -12.73 -16.45
CA ARG A 56 11.61 -12.27 -17.83
C ARG A 56 11.97 -10.78 -17.89
N MET A 57 11.24 -9.93 -17.17
CA MET A 57 11.45 -8.48 -17.17
C MET A 57 12.84 -8.05 -16.66
N LEU A 58 13.46 -8.87 -15.80
CA LEU A 58 14.80 -8.63 -15.27
C LEU A 58 15.91 -9.38 -16.03
N GLY A 59 15.56 -10.20 -17.04
CA GLY A 59 16.54 -10.99 -17.80
C GLY A 59 17.18 -12.11 -16.98
N VAL A 60 16.40 -12.70 -16.07
CA VAL A 60 16.85 -13.73 -15.13
C VAL A 60 16.34 -15.10 -15.58
N SER A 61 17.20 -16.12 -15.50
CA SER A 61 16.81 -17.51 -15.78
C SER A 61 15.75 -18.02 -14.80
N THR A 62 14.82 -18.83 -15.31
CA THR A 62 13.82 -19.57 -14.51
C THR A 62 14.32 -20.96 -14.12
N ASP A 63 15.59 -21.27 -14.33
CA ASP A 63 16.19 -22.52 -13.86
C ASP A 63 16.04 -22.66 -12.34
N LYS A 64 16.00 -23.93 -11.89
CA LYS A 64 15.93 -24.23 -10.46
C LYS A 64 17.10 -23.58 -9.71
N PRO A 65 16.86 -22.79 -8.64
CA PRO A 65 17.93 -22.05 -8.01
C PRO A 65 18.91 -22.99 -7.31
N ALA A 66 20.18 -22.58 -7.29
CA ALA A 66 21.23 -23.28 -6.57
C ALA A 66 21.00 -23.21 -5.05
N MET A 67 21.60 -24.15 -4.31
CA MET A 67 21.58 -24.17 -2.85
C MET A 67 22.94 -23.75 -2.30
N SER A 68 22.95 -22.94 -1.25
CA SER A 68 24.15 -22.60 -0.49
C SER A 68 24.63 -23.80 0.34
N PRO A 69 25.89 -23.80 0.80
CA PRO A 69 26.42 -24.85 1.69
C PRO A 69 25.59 -25.04 2.96
N ASP A 70 24.91 -23.99 3.44
CA ASP A 70 24.04 -24.00 4.61
C ASP A 70 22.61 -24.48 4.31
N GLY A 71 22.36 -24.95 3.09
CA GLY A 71 21.05 -25.46 2.66
C GLY A 71 20.00 -24.37 2.40
N LYS A 72 20.43 -23.12 2.13
CA LYS A 72 19.52 -22.04 1.71
C LYS A 72 19.46 -21.94 0.18
N VAL A 73 18.32 -21.53 -0.35
CA VAL A 73 18.12 -21.21 -1.77
C VAL A 73 18.89 -19.92 -2.09
N ILE A 74 19.76 -19.94 -3.10
CA ILE A 74 20.47 -18.75 -3.58
C ILE A 74 19.54 -18.02 -4.55
N PRO A 75 19.13 -16.77 -4.28
CA PRO A 75 18.27 -16.03 -5.19
C PRO A 75 19.05 -15.67 -6.45
N ALA A 76 18.35 -15.59 -7.58
CA ALA A 76 18.95 -15.07 -8.79
C ALA A 76 19.21 -13.56 -8.64
N GLN A 77 20.11 -13.00 -9.45
CA GLN A 77 20.48 -11.59 -9.35
C GLN A 77 20.64 -10.97 -10.73
N ALA A 78 19.99 -9.82 -10.93
CA ALA A 78 20.16 -8.99 -12.13
C ALA A 78 19.91 -7.53 -11.78
N HIS A 79 20.57 -6.61 -12.48
CA HIS A 79 20.36 -5.15 -12.32
C HIS A 79 20.49 -4.64 -10.87
N GLY A 80 21.32 -5.29 -10.05
CA GLY A 80 21.49 -4.96 -8.63
C GLY A 80 20.38 -5.47 -7.70
N VAL A 81 19.43 -6.26 -8.22
CA VAL A 81 18.25 -6.77 -7.50
C VAL A 81 18.36 -8.29 -7.33
N LYS A 82 18.10 -8.79 -6.12
CA LYS A 82 17.94 -10.23 -5.85
C LYS A 82 16.51 -10.65 -6.13
N VAL A 83 16.30 -11.80 -6.75
CA VAL A 83 14.99 -12.23 -7.24
C VAL A 83 14.75 -13.70 -6.89
N ILE A 84 13.55 -13.99 -6.41
CA ILE A 84 12.99 -15.33 -6.40
C ILE A 84 11.60 -15.28 -7.03
N SER A 85 11.25 -16.28 -7.84
CA SER A 85 9.95 -16.36 -8.48
C SER A 85 9.38 -17.75 -8.38
N MET A 86 8.06 -17.83 -8.40
CA MET A 86 7.36 -19.10 -8.52
C MET A 86 7.75 -19.87 -9.79
N ALA A 87 8.09 -19.15 -10.88
CA ALA A 87 8.55 -19.75 -12.14
C ALA A 87 9.82 -20.61 -11.96
N MET A 88 10.65 -20.33 -10.96
CA MET A 88 11.88 -21.08 -10.69
C MET A 88 11.65 -22.39 -9.94
N LEU A 89 10.42 -22.65 -9.50
CA LEU A 89 10.06 -23.83 -8.70
C LEU A 89 9.17 -24.82 -9.44
N THR A 90 8.63 -24.42 -10.59
CA THR A 90 7.79 -25.25 -11.44
C THR A 90 8.64 -25.83 -12.54
N ASP A 91 8.87 -27.16 -12.54
CA ASP A 91 9.46 -27.83 -13.70
C ASP A 91 8.52 -27.61 -14.91
N ASP A 92 9.06 -27.06 -16.01
CA ASP A 92 8.34 -26.60 -17.21
C ASP A 92 7.41 -27.62 -17.90
N ASP A 93 7.40 -28.89 -17.47
CA ASP A 93 6.74 -30.00 -18.16
C ASP A 93 5.45 -30.52 -17.50
N LYS A 94 4.99 -29.93 -16.38
CA LYS A 94 3.72 -30.32 -15.77
C LYS A 94 2.91 -29.09 -15.42
N PRO A 95 1.61 -29.00 -15.80
CA PRO A 95 0.72 -28.00 -15.23
C PRO A 95 0.65 -28.27 -13.73
N ALA A 96 1.50 -27.58 -12.97
CA ALA A 96 1.53 -27.68 -11.53
C ALA A 96 0.21 -27.06 -11.07
N ILE A 97 -0.79 -27.90 -10.82
CA ILE A 97 -2.00 -27.50 -10.09
C ILE A 97 -1.54 -27.22 -8.66
N LEU A 98 -1.00 -26.03 -8.47
CA LEU A 98 -0.57 -25.50 -7.19
C LEU A 98 -1.82 -25.25 -6.37
N ARG A 99 -2.12 -26.20 -5.48
CA ARG A 99 -3.19 -26.05 -4.50
C ARG A 99 -2.73 -25.07 -3.41
N GLY A 100 -3.67 -24.28 -2.86
CA GLY A 100 -3.41 -23.23 -1.88
C GLY A 100 -2.38 -23.57 -0.78
N PRO A 101 -2.42 -24.76 -0.14
CA PRO A 101 -1.43 -25.11 0.89
C PRO A 101 0.03 -25.18 0.39
N MET A 102 0.26 -25.58 -0.87
CA MET A 102 1.60 -25.60 -1.44
C MET A 102 2.12 -24.20 -1.73
N VAL A 103 1.23 -23.31 -2.19
CA VAL A 103 1.55 -21.89 -2.40
C VAL A 103 2.06 -21.28 -1.09
N THR A 104 1.32 -21.42 0.01
CA THR A 104 1.76 -20.92 1.32
C THR A 104 3.12 -21.48 1.74
N LYS A 105 3.38 -22.76 1.48
CA LYS A 105 4.67 -23.40 1.81
C LYS A 105 5.83 -22.80 1.01
N TYR A 106 5.65 -22.59 -0.30
CA TYR A 106 6.69 -21.99 -1.14
C TYR A 106 6.95 -20.52 -0.79
N LEU A 107 5.90 -19.79 -0.42
CA LEU A 107 6.01 -18.41 0.04
C LEU A 107 6.76 -18.31 1.38
N GLN A 108 6.47 -19.21 2.33
CA GLN A 108 7.23 -19.31 3.58
C GLN A 108 8.70 -19.69 3.32
N MET A 109 8.96 -20.56 2.34
CA MET A 109 10.31 -20.90 1.90
C MET A 109 11.04 -19.67 1.34
N PHE A 110 10.38 -18.86 0.49
CA PHE A 110 10.98 -17.66 -0.08
C PHE A 110 11.47 -16.66 0.96
N VAL A 111 10.82 -16.56 2.11
CA VAL A 111 11.26 -15.64 3.17
C VAL A 111 12.28 -16.28 4.12
N ARG A 112 12.10 -17.55 4.48
CA ARG A 112 12.90 -18.17 5.55
C ARG A 112 14.12 -18.93 5.06
N GLN A 113 14.06 -19.45 3.84
CA GLN A 113 15.04 -20.39 3.30
C GLN A 113 15.83 -19.82 2.13
N VAL A 114 15.54 -18.61 1.66
CA VAL A 114 16.35 -17.92 0.65
C VAL A 114 17.46 -17.12 1.34
N ASP A 115 18.65 -17.14 0.75
CA ASP A 115 19.80 -16.36 1.21
C ASP A 115 19.78 -14.93 0.66
N TRP A 116 18.88 -14.11 1.23
CA TRP A 116 18.74 -12.71 0.86
C TRP A 116 19.95 -11.84 1.25
N GLY A 117 20.80 -12.28 2.18
CA GLY A 117 21.77 -11.41 2.84
C GLY A 117 21.10 -10.25 3.58
N GLN A 118 21.78 -9.10 3.67
CA GLN A 118 21.19 -7.87 4.18
C GLN A 118 20.41 -7.16 3.06
N LEU A 119 19.18 -6.77 3.36
CA LEU A 119 18.31 -6.02 2.45
C LEU A 119 17.77 -4.78 3.18
N ASP A 120 17.66 -3.67 2.46
CA ASP A 120 16.94 -2.49 2.93
C ASP A 120 15.44 -2.61 2.64
N VAL A 121 15.10 -3.24 1.52
CA VAL A 121 13.72 -3.35 1.03
C VAL A 121 13.50 -4.67 0.29
N MET A 122 12.33 -5.26 0.51
CA MET A 122 11.82 -6.42 -0.21
C MET A 122 10.48 -6.07 -0.82
N LEU A 123 10.37 -6.15 -2.15
CA LEU A 123 9.12 -5.95 -2.88
C LEU A 123 8.46 -7.31 -3.14
N LEU A 124 7.17 -7.41 -2.84
CA LEU A 124 6.37 -8.61 -3.09
C LEU A 124 5.37 -8.33 -4.20
N ASP A 125 5.60 -8.91 -5.37
CA ASP A 125 4.69 -8.80 -6.52
C ASP A 125 3.53 -9.79 -6.35
N LEU A 126 2.40 -9.32 -5.80
CA LEU A 126 1.27 -10.21 -5.47
C LEU A 126 0.51 -10.65 -6.73
N PRO A 127 -0.19 -11.79 -6.77
CA PRO A 127 -1.13 -12.12 -7.85
C PRO A 127 -2.19 -11.03 -8.05
N PRO A 128 -2.84 -10.91 -9.21
CA PRO A 128 -3.91 -9.92 -9.41
C PRO A 128 -5.19 -10.25 -8.64
N GLY A 129 -6.02 -9.22 -8.40
CA GLY A 129 -7.36 -9.38 -7.84
C GLY A 129 -7.43 -9.04 -6.36
N THR A 130 -8.39 -9.62 -5.64
CA THR A 130 -8.58 -9.45 -4.18
C THR A 130 -9.02 -10.77 -3.53
N GLY A 131 -8.57 -11.89 -4.09
CA GLY A 131 -8.98 -13.24 -3.67
C GLY A 131 -8.17 -13.76 -2.49
N ASP A 132 -8.57 -14.91 -1.96
CA ASP A 132 -8.00 -15.52 -0.75
C ASP A 132 -6.47 -15.73 -0.79
N ILE A 133 -5.88 -15.88 -1.98
CA ILE A 133 -4.43 -16.05 -2.16
C ILE A 133 -3.68 -14.78 -1.73
N GLN A 134 -4.17 -13.59 -2.11
CA GLN A 134 -3.54 -12.33 -1.70
C GLN A 134 -3.67 -12.10 -0.18
N LEU A 135 -4.81 -12.48 0.41
CA LEU A 135 -5.03 -12.42 1.85
C LEU A 135 -4.06 -13.35 2.59
N THR A 136 -3.94 -14.59 2.12
CA THR A 136 -3.02 -15.60 2.68
C THR A 136 -1.57 -15.14 2.56
N LEU A 137 -1.20 -14.53 1.44
CA LEU A 137 0.11 -13.93 1.21
C LEU A 137 0.38 -12.80 2.20
N ALA A 138 -0.55 -11.86 2.34
CA ALA A 138 -0.39 -10.73 3.23
C ALA A 138 -0.35 -11.14 4.71
N GLN A 139 -1.03 -12.22 5.10
CA GLN A 139 -0.93 -12.81 6.44
C GLN A 139 0.36 -13.60 6.67
N ALA A 140 0.94 -14.18 5.62
CA ALA A 140 2.16 -14.97 5.72
C ALA A 140 3.42 -14.11 5.92
N PHE A 141 3.35 -12.82 5.58
CA PHE A 141 4.49 -11.91 5.60
C PHE A 141 4.26 -10.72 6.56
N PRO A 142 5.28 -10.32 7.33
CA PRO A 142 5.22 -9.11 8.16
C PRO A 142 5.38 -7.86 7.28
N LEU A 143 4.35 -7.54 6.50
CA LEU A 143 4.36 -6.42 5.56
C LEU A 143 4.46 -5.08 6.31
N THR A 144 5.43 -4.26 5.92
CA THR A 144 5.58 -2.87 6.37
C THR A 144 4.52 -1.96 5.73
N GLY A 145 4.06 -2.33 4.53
CA GLY A 145 2.94 -1.68 3.88
C GLY A 145 2.65 -2.23 2.49
N ALA A 146 1.65 -1.68 1.84
CA ALA A 146 1.21 -2.06 0.51
C ALA A 146 1.09 -0.84 -0.42
N VAL A 147 1.44 -1.02 -1.68
CA VAL A 147 1.23 -0.07 -2.77
C VAL A 147 0.17 -0.63 -3.70
N VAL A 148 -0.80 0.21 -4.06
CA VAL A 148 -1.87 -0.18 -4.99
C VAL A 148 -1.59 0.39 -6.37
N VAL A 149 -1.40 -0.49 -7.35
CA VAL A 149 -1.26 -0.14 -8.76
C VAL A 149 -2.64 -0.19 -9.43
N SER A 150 -2.99 0.88 -10.12
CA SER A 150 -4.25 1.05 -10.86
C SER A 150 -3.99 1.63 -12.24
N THR A 151 -5.04 1.75 -13.06
CA THR A 151 -5.02 2.53 -14.32
C THR A 151 -6.10 3.62 -14.29
N PRO A 152 -6.04 4.66 -15.15
CA PRO A 152 -7.07 5.70 -15.15
C PRO A 152 -8.49 5.18 -15.43
N GLN A 153 -8.63 4.01 -16.07
CA GLN A 153 -9.93 3.39 -16.32
C GLN A 153 -10.46 2.59 -15.12
N ASP A 154 -9.58 2.16 -14.23
CA ASP A 154 -9.91 1.33 -13.06
C ASP A 154 -10.42 2.11 -11.87
N VAL A 155 -10.56 3.41 -12.06
CA VAL A 155 -10.82 4.41 -11.03
C VAL A 155 -12.25 4.33 -10.49
N SER A 156 -13.07 3.37 -10.95
CA SER A 156 -14.33 3.13 -10.26
C SER A 156 -14.04 2.83 -8.78
N LEU A 157 -14.64 3.61 -7.89
CA LEU A 157 -14.45 3.51 -6.44
C LEU A 157 -14.62 2.08 -5.93
N LYS A 158 -15.46 1.28 -6.60
CA LYS A 158 -15.71 -0.12 -6.25
C LYS A 158 -14.47 -1.01 -6.40
N ILE A 159 -13.65 -0.85 -7.44
CA ILE A 159 -12.47 -1.70 -7.70
C ILE A 159 -11.32 -1.30 -6.77
N ALA A 160 -11.06 0.00 -6.62
CA ALA A 160 -10.06 0.52 -5.70
C ALA A 160 -10.38 0.14 -4.25
N ARG A 161 -11.61 0.39 -3.78
CA ARG A 161 -12.07 -0.02 -2.43
C ARG A 161 -11.95 -1.52 -2.18
N ARG A 162 -12.01 -2.36 -3.22
CA ARG A 162 -11.90 -3.82 -3.04
C ARG A 162 -10.46 -4.23 -2.72
N GLY A 163 -9.48 -3.67 -3.41
CA GLY A 163 -8.05 -3.90 -3.12
C GLY A 163 -7.64 -3.35 -1.75
N LEU A 164 -8.18 -2.17 -1.40
CA LEU A 164 -7.94 -1.52 -0.12
C LEU A 164 -8.54 -2.30 1.05
N ARG A 165 -9.83 -2.70 0.95
CA ARG A 165 -10.51 -3.51 1.98
C ARG A 165 -9.79 -4.80 2.33
N MET A 166 -9.09 -5.40 1.36
CA MET A 166 -8.30 -6.59 1.65
C MET A 166 -7.09 -6.27 2.53
N MET A 167 -6.36 -5.18 2.25
CA MET A 167 -5.22 -4.76 3.08
C MET A 167 -5.67 -4.32 4.48
N GLU A 168 -6.86 -3.73 4.59
CA GLU A 168 -7.51 -3.43 5.87
C GLU A 168 -7.78 -4.69 6.69
N GLN A 169 -8.28 -5.77 6.07
CA GLN A 169 -8.56 -7.05 6.76
C GLN A 169 -7.31 -7.71 7.38
N VAL A 170 -6.12 -7.38 6.88
CA VAL A 170 -4.84 -7.91 7.38
C VAL A 170 -4.01 -6.87 8.14
N ASN A 171 -4.58 -5.70 8.42
CA ASN A 171 -3.92 -4.59 9.12
C ASN A 171 -2.61 -4.13 8.45
N VAL A 172 -2.54 -4.16 7.12
CA VAL A 172 -1.37 -3.71 6.35
C VAL A 172 -1.55 -2.25 5.93
N PRO A 173 -0.65 -1.32 6.32
CA PRO A 173 -0.75 0.08 5.93
C PRO A 173 -0.64 0.27 4.42
N ILE A 174 -1.50 1.08 3.82
CA ILE A 174 -1.36 1.45 2.41
C ILE A 174 -0.40 2.64 2.32
N LEU A 175 0.75 2.42 1.69
CA LEU A 175 1.79 3.43 1.49
C LEU A 175 1.42 4.43 0.39
N GLY A 176 0.56 4.01 -0.54
CA GLY A 176 0.01 4.91 -1.54
C GLY A 176 -0.49 4.21 -2.80
N VAL A 177 -0.95 5.03 -3.75
CA VAL A 177 -1.50 4.61 -5.05
C VAL A 177 -0.58 5.05 -6.18
N ILE A 178 -0.35 4.16 -7.14
CA ILE A 178 0.31 4.43 -8.41
C ILE A 178 -0.73 4.33 -9.52
N GLU A 179 -0.85 5.37 -10.35
CA GLU A 179 -1.66 5.33 -11.57
C GLU A 179 -0.76 4.98 -12.77
N ASN A 180 -0.78 3.72 -13.19
CA ASN A 180 -0.04 3.26 -14.37
C ASN A 180 -0.84 3.49 -15.65
N MET A 181 -0.16 3.55 -16.80
CA MET A 181 -0.77 3.80 -18.12
C MET A 181 -1.52 5.15 -18.19
N SER A 182 -1.03 6.16 -17.48
CA SER A 182 -1.63 7.49 -17.41
C SER A 182 -1.07 8.44 -18.47
N GLY A 183 -1.73 8.46 -19.62
CA GLY A 183 -1.25 9.15 -20.81
C GLY A 183 -0.28 8.31 -21.64
N PHE A 184 0.35 8.92 -22.62
CA PHE A 184 1.18 8.28 -23.64
C PHE A 184 2.37 9.16 -23.99
N THR A 185 3.57 8.62 -23.82
CA THR A 185 4.84 9.24 -24.20
C THR A 185 5.00 9.17 -25.71
N CYS A 186 5.04 10.33 -26.36
CA CYS A 186 5.37 10.42 -27.78
C CYS A 186 6.83 9.96 -28.01
N PRO A 187 7.08 8.95 -28.86
CA PRO A 187 8.45 8.46 -29.10
C PRO A 187 9.33 9.49 -29.83
N ASP A 188 8.73 10.41 -30.60
CA ASP A 188 9.49 11.36 -31.42
C ASP A 188 9.92 12.61 -30.64
N CYS A 189 9.04 13.13 -29.77
CA CYS A 189 9.28 14.40 -29.07
C CYS A 189 9.28 14.30 -27.54
N GLY A 190 8.97 13.13 -26.97
CA GLY A 190 8.94 12.89 -25.53
C GLY A 190 7.79 13.56 -24.78
N SER A 191 6.88 14.27 -25.46
CA SER A 191 5.70 14.86 -24.82
C SER A 191 4.73 13.78 -24.37
N VAL A 192 4.10 13.97 -23.21
CA VAL A 192 3.04 13.08 -22.72
C VAL A 192 1.68 13.59 -23.19
N THR A 193 0.97 12.78 -23.97
CA THR A 193 -0.39 13.05 -24.45
C THR A 193 -1.37 12.19 -23.69
N HIS A 194 -2.47 12.78 -23.22
CA HIS A 194 -3.46 12.04 -22.45
C HIS A 194 -4.55 11.47 -23.35
N ILE A 195 -4.49 10.15 -23.56
CA ILE A 195 -5.43 9.41 -24.40
C ILE A 195 -6.74 9.12 -23.65
N PHE A 196 -6.69 9.04 -22.32
CA PHE A 196 -7.82 8.79 -21.44
C PHE A 196 -7.99 9.92 -20.42
N HIS A 197 -9.10 9.87 -19.66
CA HIS A 197 -9.30 10.71 -18.48
C HIS A 197 -8.13 10.52 -17.50
N GLN A 198 -7.82 11.57 -16.74
CA GLN A 198 -6.67 11.62 -15.82
C GLN A 198 -7.11 11.82 -14.38
N GLY A 199 -6.16 11.61 -13.47
CA GLY A 199 -6.26 12.05 -12.08
C GLY A 199 -7.13 11.13 -11.23
N GLY A 200 -7.47 9.96 -11.74
CA GLY A 200 -8.35 9.06 -11.03
C GLY A 200 -7.66 8.34 -9.88
N GLY A 201 -6.41 7.93 -10.06
CA GLY A 201 -5.56 7.44 -8.98
C GLY A 201 -5.32 8.50 -7.91
N ALA A 202 -5.15 9.77 -8.30
CA ALA A 202 -5.00 10.89 -7.37
C ALA A 202 -6.28 11.14 -6.59
N ALA A 203 -7.44 11.19 -7.26
CA ALA A 203 -8.75 11.34 -6.63
C ALA A 203 -9.06 10.19 -5.66
N ILE A 204 -8.72 8.95 -6.02
CA ILE A 204 -8.85 7.80 -5.13
C ILE A 204 -7.96 7.94 -3.91
N ALA A 205 -6.68 8.31 -4.13
CA ALA A 205 -5.72 8.47 -3.05
C ALA A 205 -6.21 9.52 -2.03
N ASP A 206 -6.74 10.63 -2.53
CA ASP A 206 -7.35 11.70 -1.75
C ASP A 206 -8.59 11.22 -0.98
N GLU A 207 -9.55 10.57 -1.67
CA GLU A 207 -10.79 10.07 -1.04
C GLU A 207 -10.52 9.08 0.09
N ILE A 208 -9.49 8.25 -0.03
CA ILE A 208 -9.12 7.25 0.98
C ILE A 208 -8.05 7.76 1.93
N GLY A 209 -7.54 8.98 1.76
CA GLY A 209 -6.53 9.62 2.61
C GLY A 209 -5.13 9.00 2.58
N VAL A 210 -4.73 8.36 1.47
CA VAL A 210 -3.37 7.79 1.29
C VAL A 210 -2.56 8.63 0.30
N ALA A 211 -1.24 8.43 0.28
CA ALA A 211 -0.39 9.17 -0.66
C ALA A 211 -0.66 8.78 -2.12
N PHE A 212 -0.71 9.77 -3.00
CA PHE A 212 -0.55 9.54 -4.43
C PHE A 212 0.94 9.52 -4.78
N LEU A 213 1.47 8.35 -5.13
CA LEU A 213 2.90 8.16 -5.36
C LEU A 213 3.35 8.65 -6.73
N GLY A 214 2.42 8.69 -7.69
CA GLY A 214 2.68 9.22 -9.03
C GLY A 214 1.88 8.54 -10.13
N ALA A 215 1.96 9.14 -11.31
CA ALA A 215 1.39 8.65 -12.55
C ALA A 215 2.51 8.20 -13.50
N VAL A 216 2.38 7.03 -14.10
CA VAL A 216 3.33 6.50 -15.09
C VAL A 216 2.66 6.48 -16.46
N PRO A 217 3.15 7.24 -17.46
CA PRO A 217 2.59 7.22 -18.81
C PRO A 217 2.88 5.91 -19.53
N LEU A 218 2.02 5.56 -20.50
CA LEU A 218 2.34 4.53 -21.48
C LEU A 218 3.58 4.95 -22.26
N ASP A 219 4.56 4.06 -22.32
CA ASP A 219 5.78 4.27 -23.08
C ASP A 219 6.01 2.98 -23.90
N PRO A 220 5.98 3.06 -25.24
CA PRO A 220 6.18 1.88 -26.10
C PRO A 220 7.45 1.12 -25.76
N THR A 221 8.51 1.82 -25.35
CA THR A 221 9.80 1.24 -25.00
C THR A 221 9.71 0.32 -23.79
N VAL A 222 8.70 0.47 -22.92
CA VAL A 222 8.48 -0.43 -21.77
C VAL A 222 8.25 -1.88 -22.20
N VAL A 223 7.51 -2.08 -23.30
CA VAL A 223 7.19 -3.43 -23.79
C VAL A 223 8.46 -4.12 -24.27
N ASP A 224 9.21 -3.44 -25.14
CA ASP A 224 10.47 -3.96 -25.70
C ASP A 224 11.47 -4.24 -24.58
N CYS A 225 11.58 -3.33 -23.60
CA CYS A 225 12.43 -3.47 -22.42
C CYS A 225 12.09 -4.70 -21.57
N GLY A 226 10.79 -4.95 -21.34
CA GLY A 226 10.32 -6.08 -20.57
C GLY A 226 10.61 -7.42 -21.25
N ASP A 227 10.50 -7.45 -22.58
CA ASP A 227 10.78 -8.65 -23.37
C ASP A 227 12.28 -8.93 -23.49
N ASP A 228 13.11 -7.88 -23.56
CA ASP A 228 14.58 -7.95 -23.59
C ASP A 228 15.22 -8.24 -22.21
N GLY A 229 14.44 -8.23 -21.13
CA GLY A 229 14.96 -8.37 -19.77
C GLY A 229 15.82 -7.18 -19.30
N ARG A 230 15.59 -6.00 -19.88
CA ARG A 230 16.29 -4.75 -19.56
C ARG A 230 15.29 -3.69 -19.13
N PRO A 231 15.05 -3.49 -17.81
CA PRO A 231 14.06 -2.54 -17.32
C PRO A 231 14.22 -1.12 -17.89
N LEU A 232 13.09 -0.45 -18.17
CA LEU A 232 13.03 0.87 -18.79
C LEU A 232 13.93 1.89 -18.08
N VAL A 233 13.93 1.88 -16.75
CA VAL A 233 14.75 2.80 -15.94
C VAL A 233 16.24 2.74 -16.29
N ARG A 234 16.73 1.63 -16.84
CA ARG A 234 18.10 1.46 -17.35
C ARG A 234 18.20 1.65 -18.85
N ALA A 235 17.25 1.14 -19.62
CA ALA A 235 17.29 1.17 -21.08
C ALA A 235 17.02 2.57 -21.67
N ALA A 236 16.11 3.32 -21.06
CA ALA A 236 15.71 4.67 -21.48
C ALA A 236 15.60 5.62 -20.27
N PRO A 237 16.70 5.92 -19.57
CA PRO A 237 16.68 6.60 -18.26
C PRO A 237 16.09 8.01 -18.31
N SER A 238 16.12 8.68 -19.46
CA SER A 238 15.56 10.02 -19.66
C SER A 238 14.09 10.02 -20.08
N SER A 239 13.47 8.86 -20.31
CA SER A 239 12.06 8.82 -20.73
C SER A 239 11.14 9.29 -19.59
N PRO A 240 9.99 9.92 -19.90
CA PRO A 240 9.02 10.33 -18.89
C PRO A 240 8.59 9.21 -17.95
N ALA A 241 8.37 8.00 -18.46
CA ALA A 241 8.01 6.85 -17.64
C ALA A 241 9.18 6.39 -16.75
N ALA A 242 10.42 6.44 -17.23
CA ALA A 242 11.60 6.12 -16.41
C ALA A 242 11.77 7.11 -15.25
N GLN A 243 11.54 8.41 -15.50
CA GLN A 243 11.56 9.43 -14.46
C GLN A 243 10.44 9.21 -13.43
N ALA A 244 9.22 8.92 -13.88
CA ALA A 244 8.11 8.58 -12.99
C ALA A 244 8.42 7.39 -12.07
N TYR A 245 9.01 6.31 -12.60
CA TYR A 245 9.45 5.18 -11.77
C TYR A 245 10.51 5.57 -10.73
N ARG A 246 11.47 6.43 -11.11
CA ARG A 246 12.51 6.93 -10.18
C ARG A 246 11.93 7.82 -9.10
N ASP A 247 10.93 8.63 -9.41
CA ASP A 247 10.25 9.49 -8.45
C ASP A 247 9.44 8.66 -7.44
N ILE A 248 8.68 7.68 -7.93
CA ILE A 248 7.96 6.73 -7.08
C ILE A 248 8.93 5.94 -6.19
N ALA A 249 10.03 5.45 -6.74
CA ALA A 249 11.05 4.74 -5.97
C ALA A 249 11.66 5.62 -4.87
N ARG A 250 11.92 6.91 -5.16
CA ARG A 250 12.39 7.89 -4.18
C ARG A 250 11.36 8.14 -3.09
N ALA A 251 10.09 8.31 -3.43
CA ALA A 251 9.01 8.49 -2.45
C ALA A 251 8.91 7.27 -1.50
N LEU A 252 8.95 6.06 -2.05
CA LEU A 252 8.93 4.83 -1.26
C LEU A 252 10.22 4.63 -0.43
N ALA A 253 11.37 5.07 -0.93
CA ALA A 253 12.65 5.03 -0.21
C ALA A 253 12.69 6.01 0.97
N ALA A 254 12.22 7.24 0.76
CA ALA A 254 12.13 8.29 1.78
C ALA A 254 11.14 7.96 2.91
N GLY A 255 10.19 7.05 2.65
CA GLY A 255 9.22 6.56 3.62
C GLY A 255 9.75 5.86 4.88
N LYS A 256 11.05 5.97 5.23
CA LYS A 256 11.55 5.67 6.59
C LYS A 256 10.85 6.55 7.65
N ASP A 257 10.37 7.74 7.26
CA ASP A 257 9.60 8.65 8.12
C ASP A 257 8.13 8.24 8.29
N HIS A 258 7.63 7.21 7.60
CA HIS A 258 6.27 6.68 7.82
C HIS A 258 6.11 5.92 9.15
N MET A 259 7.18 5.79 9.95
CA MET A 259 7.12 5.32 11.33
C MET A 259 6.87 6.44 12.36
N ALA A 260 6.84 7.71 11.95
CA ALA A 260 6.61 8.82 12.87
C ALA A 260 5.13 9.20 12.88
N GLY A 261 4.42 8.88 13.96
CA GLY A 261 2.98 8.98 14.14
C GLY A 261 2.54 7.94 15.16
N ILE A 262 1.28 7.96 15.61
CA ILE A 262 0.81 6.96 16.58
C ILE A 262 1.08 5.54 16.08
N ALA A 263 1.48 4.65 16.99
CA ALA A 263 1.81 3.28 16.62
C ALA A 263 0.57 2.53 16.10
N THR A 264 0.72 1.85 14.96
CA THR A 264 -0.32 1.03 14.33
C THR A 264 0.16 -0.42 14.17
N PRO A 265 -0.73 -1.43 14.29
CA PRO A 265 -2.16 -1.29 14.55
C PRO A 265 -2.45 -0.99 16.03
N PHE A 266 -3.52 -0.25 16.29
CA PHE A 266 -4.11 -0.10 17.62
C PHE A 266 -5.62 -0.31 17.55
N ALA A 267 -6.20 -0.71 18.68
CA ALA A 267 -7.64 -0.76 18.85
C ALA A 267 -7.97 -0.33 20.29
N TRP A 268 -8.44 0.89 20.41
CA TRP A 268 -8.74 1.56 21.65
C TRP A 268 -10.21 1.43 22.02
N THR A 269 -10.49 0.80 23.16
CA THR A 269 -11.80 0.80 23.81
C THR A 269 -11.88 1.96 24.79
N LEU A 270 -12.87 2.85 24.61
CA LEU A 270 -12.93 4.10 25.37
C LEU A 270 -13.32 3.88 26.84
N ALA A 271 -14.17 2.88 27.10
CA ALA A 271 -14.72 2.63 28.43
C ALA A 271 -13.66 2.27 29.50
N ASP A 272 -12.59 1.57 29.10
CA ASP A 272 -11.54 1.09 29.99
C ASP A 272 -10.13 1.58 29.61
N GLY A 273 -10.02 2.33 28.52
CA GLY A 273 -8.73 2.81 27.99
C GLY A 273 -7.87 1.73 27.33
N ALA A 274 -8.37 0.48 27.23
CA ALA A 274 -7.58 -0.62 26.73
C ALA A 274 -7.21 -0.41 25.25
N GLY A 275 -5.92 -0.58 24.93
CA GLY A 275 -5.42 -0.47 23.56
C GLY A 275 -5.28 0.95 23.01
N LYS A 276 -5.34 1.99 23.86
CA LYS A 276 -4.98 3.38 23.49
C LYS A 276 -3.51 3.43 23.04
N PRO A 277 -3.20 4.00 21.86
CA PRO A 277 -1.82 4.13 21.40
C PRO A 277 -1.09 5.23 22.21
N ALA A 278 0.21 5.05 22.42
CA ALA A 278 1.05 6.09 23.00
C ALA A 278 1.21 7.27 22.01
N PRO A 279 1.29 8.52 22.50
CA PRO A 279 1.64 9.67 21.67
C PRO A 279 3.00 9.48 21.00
N ALA A 280 3.11 9.90 19.76
CA ALA A 280 4.36 9.97 19.01
C ALA A 280 5.06 11.31 19.23
N ALA A 281 6.38 11.32 19.05
CA ALA A 281 7.14 12.56 19.10
C ALA A 281 6.68 13.52 17.97
N PRO A 282 6.62 14.84 18.24
CA PRO A 282 6.32 15.83 17.21
C PRO A 282 7.31 15.74 16.05
N LEU A 283 6.81 15.81 14.82
CA LEU A 283 7.63 15.87 13.63
C LEU A 283 7.93 17.33 13.30
N THR A 284 9.21 17.64 13.05
CA THR A 284 9.63 18.99 12.64
C THR A 284 9.41 19.28 11.15
N ASP A 285 9.24 18.24 10.31
CA ASP A 285 9.00 18.32 8.85
C ASP A 285 8.11 17.17 8.33
N GLY A 286 7.02 16.84 9.05
CA GLY A 286 6.12 15.74 8.71
C GLY A 286 4.96 16.10 7.75
N PRO A 287 4.30 15.10 7.11
CA PRO A 287 3.04 15.33 6.40
C PRO A 287 1.99 15.93 7.33
N ARG A 288 1.27 16.96 6.88
CA ARG A 288 0.31 17.72 7.72
C ARG A 288 -0.83 16.86 8.28
N ASP A 289 -1.26 15.85 7.54
CA ASP A 289 -2.41 15.00 7.91
C ASP A 289 -1.99 13.76 8.70
N ARG A 290 -0.88 13.85 9.44
CA ARG A 290 -0.31 12.75 10.21
C ARG A 290 -0.71 12.84 11.67
N LEU A 291 -1.43 11.84 12.16
CA LEU A 291 -1.86 11.77 13.56
C LEU A 291 -0.72 11.37 14.50
N VAL A 292 -0.42 12.21 15.50
CA VAL A 292 0.66 12.00 16.49
C VAL A 292 0.13 11.71 17.89
N ALA A 293 -1.08 12.13 18.23
CA ALA A 293 -1.77 11.65 19.44
C ALA A 293 -3.28 11.59 19.23
N ILE A 294 -3.95 10.77 20.03
CA ILE A 294 -5.39 10.60 20.01
C ILE A 294 -5.90 10.51 21.45
N ASP A 295 -6.95 11.25 21.75
CA ASP A 295 -7.65 11.24 23.03
C ASP A 295 -9.17 11.39 22.86
N HIS A 296 -9.90 11.31 23.97
CA HIS A 296 -11.34 11.43 24.01
C HIS A 296 -11.74 11.99 25.37
N ASP A 297 -12.50 13.07 25.34
CA ASP A 297 -12.97 13.79 26.50
C ASP A 297 -14.31 14.46 26.17
N ASP A 298 -15.19 14.59 27.15
CA ASP A 298 -16.49 15.28 27.04
C ASP A 298 -17.25 15.04 25.71
N GLY A 299 -17.34 13.77 25.29
CA GLY A 299 -18.09 13.36 24.09
C GLY A 299 -17.48 13.78 22.75
N ALA A 300 -16.18 14.04 22.72
CA ALA A 300 -15.46 14.38 21.50
C ALA A 300 -14.13 13.63 21.39
N LEU A 301 -13.78 13.26 20.16
CA LEU A 301 -12.47 12.76 19.82
C LEU A 301 -11.49 13.93 19.64
N VAL A 302 -10.35 13.86 20.32
CA VAL A 302 -9.26 14.84 20.23
C VAL A 302 -8.12 14.24 19.42
N LEU A 303 -7.71 14.95 18.38
CA LEU A 303 -6.68 14.53 17.43
C LEU A 303 -5.56 15.56 17.41
N ASP A 304 -4.35 15.13 17.73
CA ASP A 304 -3.14 15.96 17.62
C ASP A 304 -2.38 15.57 16.35
N TRP A 305 -2.09 16.56 15.51
CA TRP A 305 -1.47 16.38 14.20
C TRP A 305 0.02 16.74 14.20
N ALA A 306 0.76 16.18 13.25
CA ALA A 306 2.20 16.39 13.12
C ALA A 306 2.58 17.84 12.80
N ASP A 307 1.67 18.63 12.21
CA ASP A 307 1.86 20.08 11.99
C ASP A 307 1.65 20.92 13.27
N GLY A 308 1.41 20.26 14.41
CA GLY A 308 1.18 20.87 15.71
C GLY A 308 -0.28 21.31 15.94
N SER A 309 -1.15 21.19 14.94
CA SER A 309 -2.57 21.51 15.13
C SER A 309 -3.27 20.45 15.99
N ARG A 310 -4.25 20.92 16.79
CA ARG A 310 -5.14 20.09 17.58
C ARG A 310 -6.56 20.26 17.08
N GLN A 311 -7.28 19.16 16.91
CA GLN A 311 -8.65 19.15 16.43
C GLN A 311 -9.54 18.39 17.40
N ARG A 312 -10.73 18.94 17.65
CA ARG A 312 -11.76 18.33 18.50
C ARG A 312 -13.01 18.07 17.67
N LEU A 313 -13.45 16.81 17.63
CA LEU A 313 -14.57 16.37 16.80
C LEU A 313 -15.60 15.65 17.67
N ALA A 314 -16.82 16.21 17.78
CA ALA A 314 -17.88 15.61 18.58
C ALA A 314 -18.28 14.22 18.04
N ASP A 315 -18.58 13.28 18.93
CA ASP A 315 -18.94 11.90 18.58
C ASP A 315 -20.11 11.85 17.59
N ARG A 316 -21.08 12.75 17.80
CA ARG A 316 -22.25 12.88 16.93
C ARG A 316 -21.90 13.42 15.54
N ASP A 317 -20.97 14.37 15.45
CA ASP A 317 -20.55 14.95 14.17
C ASP A 317 -19.75 13.94 13.35
N LEU A 318 -18.87 13.16 14.00
CA LEU A 318 -18.23 12.00 13.41
C LEU A 318 -19.26 11.03 12.85
N ARG A 319 -20.25 10.64 13.65
CA ARG A 319 -21.30 9.72 13.21
C ARG A 319 -22.12 10.23 12.03
N LEU A 320 -22.40 11.53 12.01
CA LEU A 320 -23.07 12.20 10.91
C LEU A 320 -22.19 12.23 9.66
N ALA A 321 -20.89 12.46 9.79
CA ALA A 321 -19.94 12.52 8.68
C ALA A 321 -19.69 11.17 8.00
N CYS A 322 -20.11 10.05 8.59
CA CYS A 322 -19.90 8.71 8.05
C CYS A 322 -20.27 8.56 6.56
N THR A 323 -19.29 8.13 5.76
CA THR A 323 -19.38 7.95 4.30
C THR A 323 -19.56 6.50 3.85
N CYS A 324 -19.78 5.56 4.78
CA CYS A 324 -19.92 4.15 4.44
C CYS A 324 -21.16 3.87 3.57
N ALA A 325 -21.19 2.71 2.91
CA ALA A 325 -22.28 2.30 2.03
C ALA A 325 -23.66 2.18 2.71
N LYS A 326 -23.71 2.10 4.06
CA LYS A 326 -24.97 2.13 4.82
C LYS A 326 -25.49 3.56 5.03
N CYS A 327 -24.61 4.56 4.97
CA CYS A 327 -24.92 5.96 5.27
C CYS A 327 -24.96 6.85 4.02
N ARG A 328 -24.31 6.43 2.94
CA ARG A 328 -24.30 7.12 1.65
C ARG A 328 -24.41 6.12 0.52
N ASP A 329 -25.33 6.38 -0.41
CA ASP A 329 -25.49 5.57 -1.60
C ASP A 329 -24.26 5.73 -2.50
N GLU A 330 -23.59 4.61 -2.82
CA GLU A 330 -22.34 4.63 -3.58
C GLU A 330 -22.51 5.06 -5.04
N MET A 331 -23.72 4.99 -5.60
CA MET A 331 -23.95 5.22 -7.03
C MET A 331 -24.45 6.63 -7.32
N THR A 332 -25.13 7.24 -6.35
CA THR A 332 -25.73 8.57 -6.46
C THR A 332 -25.08 9.59 -5.53
N GLY A 333 -24.26 9.15 -4.56
CA GLY A 333 -23.66 10.00 -3.53
C GLY A 333 -24.68 10.53 -2.51
N LYS A 334 -25.97 10.16 -2.64
CA LYS A 334 -27.05 10.64 -1.80
C LYS A 334 -26.88 10.11 -0.38
N ARG A 335 -27.04 11.01 0.60
CA ARG A 335 -27.02 10.65 2.01
C ARG A 335 -28.26 9.81 2.34
N LEU A 336 -28.03 8.58 2.80
CA LEU A 336 -29.05 7.64 3.26
C LEU A 336 -29.31 7.80 4.76
N LEU A 337 -28.30 8.24 5.52
CA LEU A 337 -28.42 8.56 6.93
C LEU A 337 -29.28 9.81 7.10
N ASP A 338 -30.41 9.66 7.78
CA ASP A 338 -31.21 10.77 8.27
C ASP A 338 -30.58 11.33 9.57
N PRO A 339 -30.16 12.60 9.61
CA PRO A 339 -29.61 13.22 10.82
C PRO A 339 -30.55 13.20 12.03
N ALA A 340 -31.87 13.14 11.82
CA ALA A 340 -32.85 13.07 12.90
C ALA A 340 -32.83 11.71 13.63
N ASN A 341 -32.35 10.66 12.96
CA ASN A 341 -32.26 9.31 13.53
C ASN A 341 -30.94 9.07 14.28
N VAL A 342 -30.01 10.04 14.29
CA VAL A 342 -28.78 9.95 15.07
C VAL A 342 -29.04 10.52 16.47
N PRO A 343 -28.96 9.70 17.54
CA PRO A 343 -29.23 10.13 18.92
C PRO A 343 -28.41 11.37 19.32
N LEU A 344 -28.97 12.20 20.20
CA LEU A 344 -28.26 13.38 20.73
C LEU A 344 -27.22 13.01 21.78
N ASP A 345 -27.44 11.91 22.49
CA ASP A 345 -26.57 11.29 23.50
C ASP A 345 -25.65 10.22 22.89
N LEU A 346 -25.47 10.24 21.57
CA LEU A 346 -24.58 9.30 20.89
C LEU A 346 -23.15 9.44 21.41
N SER A 347 -22.53 8.31 21.71
CA SER A 347 -21.15 8.23 22.20
C SER A 347 -20.31 7.28 21.37
N LEU A 348 -19.02 7.58 21.30
CA LEU A 348 -18.01 6.73 20.71
C LEU A 348 -17.63 5.62 21.72
N LEU A 349 -17.61 4.38 21.26
CA LEU A 349 -17.30 3.21 22.11
C LEU A 349 -15.89 2.67 21.86
N ARG A 350 -15.46 2.68 20.60
CA ARG A 350 -14.18 2.11 20.17
C ARG A 350 -13.62 2.88 18.98
N VAL A 351 -12.30 3.03 18.95
CA VAL A 351 -11.55 3.58 17.82
C VAL A 351 -10.40 2.65 17.48
N TRP A 352 -10.15 2.38 16.21
CA TRP A 352 -8.99 1.59 15.79
C TRP A 352 -8.31 2.20 14.58
N SER A 353 -7.02 1.94 14.43
CA SER A 353 -6.29 2.31 13.22
C SER A 353 -6.77 1.48 12.04
N VAL A 354 -7.06 2.13 10.93
CA VAL A 354 -7.19 1.51 9.61
C VAL A 354 -5.94 1.88 8.82
N GLY A 355 -4.95 1.01 8.86
CA GLY A 355 -3.60 1.35 8.40
C GLY A 355 -3.05 2.56 9.16
N ASN A 356 -2.31 3.42 8.47
CA ASN A 356 -1.72 4.64 9.02
C ASN A 356 -2.36 5.92 8.45
N TYR A 357 -3.57 5.80 7.90
CA TYR A 357 -4.22 6.82 7.08
C TYR A 357 -5.66 7.12 7.50
N ALA A 358 -6.30 6.28 8.30
CA ALA A 358 -7.69 6.42 8.70
C ALA A 358 -7.97 5.83 10.08
N LEU A 359 -9.13 6.20 10.63
CA LEU A 359 -9.71 5.60 11.84
C LEU A 359 -10.98 4.82 11.49
N GLY A 360 -11.14 3.66 12.11
CA GLY A 360 -12.43 3.00 12.22
C GLY A 360 -13.03 3.26 13.60
N MET A 361 -14.35 3.31 13.67
CA MET A 361 -15.08 3.74 14.87
C MET A 361 -16.34 2.90 15.11
N THR A 362 -16.61 2.57 16.37
CA THR A 362 -17.87 1.97 16.84
C THR A 362 -18.63 2.98 17.67
N PHE A 363 -19.90 3.21 17.36
CA PHE A 363 -20.79 4.14 18.06
C PHE A 363 -21.85 3.42 18.89
N SER A 364 -22.42 4.12 19.87
CA SER A 364 -23.45 3.57 20.77
C SER A 364 -24.77 3.21 20.09
N ASP A 365 -25.04 3.71 18.88
CA ASP A 365 -26.17 3.29 18.02
C ASP A 365 -25.94 1.95 17.30
N GLY A 366 -24.82 1.28 17.59
CA GLY A 366 -24.42 0.01 16.98
C GLY A 366 -23.78 0.15 15.60
N HIS A 367 -23.51 1.37 15.13
CA HIS A 367 -22.82 1.59 13.87
C HIS A 367 -21.30 1.38 14.01
N GLU A 368 -20.70 0.59 13.11
CA GLU A 368 -19.27 0.27 13.16
C GLU A 368 -18.57 0.19 11.78
N SER A 369 -19.30 0.51 10.69
CA SER A 369 -18.78 0.33 9.33
C SER A 369 -18.11 1.57 8.74
N GLY A 370 -18.04 2.67 9.51
CA GLY A 370 -17.43 3.92 9.06
C GLY A 370 -15.91 3.85 9.09
N ILE A 371 -15.29 4.33 8.02
CA ILE A 371 -13.85 4.59 7.93
C ILE A 371 -13.69 6.09 7.74
N TYR A 372 -12.83 6.70 8.53
CA TYR A 372 -12.61 8.13 8.60
C TYR A 372 -11.15 8.43 8.21
N PRO A 373 -10.88 8.67 6.91
CA PRO A 373 -9.56 9.09 6.45
C PRO A 373 -9.08 10.34 7.18
N PHE A 374 -7.78 10.43 7.45
CA PHE A 374 -7.20 11.58 8.15
C PHE A 374 -7.42 12.89 7.39
N GLY A 375 -7.32 12.89 6.06
CA GLY A 375 -7.68 14.06 5.24
C GLY A 375 -9.13 14.50 5.44
N ALA A 376 -10.08 13.55 5.43
CA ALA A 376 -11.49 13.87 5.67
C ALA A 376 -11.74 14.36 7.10
N LEU A 377 -11.07 13.78 8.10
CA LEU A 377 -11.14 14.25 9.48
C LEU A 377 -10.62 15.68 9.59
N ARG A 378 -9.51 16.02 8.93
CA ARG A 378 -8.93 17.37 8.89
C ARG A 378 -9.88 18.42 8.31
N GLU A 379 -10.66 18.05 7.30
CA GLU A 379 -11.66 18.93 6.69
C GLU A 379 -12.91 19.14 7.56
N MET A 380 -13.16 18.29 8.56
CA MET A 380 -14.27 18.48 9.49
C MET A 380 -13.98 19.70 10.37
N ALA A 381 -14.71 20.79 10.17
CA ALA A 381 -14.57 21.99 10.98
C ALA A 381 -14.72 21.68 12.48
N GLY A 382 -13.59 21.63 13.20
CA GLY A 382 -13.57 21.61 14.66
C GLY A 382 -13.72 23.04 15.15
N THR A 383 -14.47 23.24 16.23
CA THR A 383 -14.51 24.52 16.93
C THR A 383 -13.10 24.79 17.45
N GLU A 384 -12.35 25.70 16.80
CA GLU A 384 -11.04 26.12 17.29
C GLU A 384 -11.22 26.65 18.72
N LEU A 385 -10.50 26.06 19.67
CA LEU A 385 -10.34 26.62 20.99
C LEU A 385 -9.41 27.83 20.85
N GLU A 386 -9.97 29.03 20.84
CA GLU A 386 -9.21 30.22 21.24
C GLU A 386 -8.84 30.04 22.71
N ASP A 387 -7.53 29.91 22.98
CA ASP A 387 -6.98 29.96 24.34
C ASP A 387 -7.41 31.27 25.02
N VAL A 388 -8.13 31.18 26.14
CA VAL A 388 -8.47 32.31 27.03
C VAL A 388 -7.45 32.43 28.16
#